data_AF-A0A535CU72-F1
#
_entry.id   AF-A0A535CU72-F1
#
_cell.length_a   1.000
_cell.length_b   1.000
_cell.length_c   1.000
_cell.angle_alpha   90.00
_cell.angle_beta   90.00
_cell.angle_gamma   90.00
#
_symmetry.space_group_name_H-M   'P 1'
#
loop_
_entity.id
_entity.type
_entity.pdbx_description
1 polymer ?
#
loop_
_entity_poly.entity_id
_entity_poly.type
_entity_poly.pdbx_seq_one_letter_code
_entity_poly.pdbx_strand_id
1 'polypeptide(L)'
;NTTYFMPIDVSQKYLVPLLNSTLVDFFYRTISALIRGDYLRFFIQYVIQIPIRRIDFTTSSEVRSKLAKEGITLYDIGKKEDLLAFVEVRLANQPEQIDVIYDLLVYLAEQMIDFNKQRQQAVEDFAFDLKAELSDSQLQKISRLWTPLGAPKEGDKEAERRRTEAQQVLGSLAEEQLDLRDDIGKLNEEQWQWLLRGRLSGGYKLSNLIKAYRTYQPSIAAIDNRITTTAKVIDEIVYRLYGLTPEEIALVDMHTSSSRSARPEHLA
;
A
#
# COMPACT_ATOMS: atom_id res chain seq x y z
N ASN A 1 -21.55 -8.76 -11.33
CA ASN A 1 -20.75 -8.01 -12.33
C ASN A 1 -20.13 -6.72 -11.78
N THR A 2 -19.60 -6.71 -10.55
CA THR A 2 -18.93 -5.53 -9.95
C THR A 2 -17.41 -5.62 -9.99
N THR A 3 -16.88 -6.72 -10.54
CA THR A 3 -15.45 -7.03 -10.60
C THR A 3 -15.14 -7.55 -11.99
N TYR A 4 -14.05 -7.05 -12.58
CA TYR A 4 -13.51 -7.54 -13.85
C TYR A 4 -12.32 -8.44 -13.56
N PHE A 5 -12.27 -9.57 -14.25
CA PHE A 5 -11.13 -10.47 -14.21
C PHE A 5 -10.39 -10.34 -15.53
N MET A 6 -9.14 -9.90 -15.46
CA MET A 6 -8.22 -9.94 -16.59
C MET A 6 -7.34 -11.19 -16.39
N PRO A 7 -7.52 -12.25 -17.18
CA PRO A 7 -6.56 -13.34 -17.19
C PRO A 7 -5.24 -12.78 -17.72
N ILE A 8 -4.23 -12.71 -16.85
CA ILE A 8 -2.88 -12.24 -17.18
C ILE A 8 -2.00 -13.46 -17.39
N ASP A 9 -1.49 -13.63 -18.60
CA ASP A 9 -0.48 -14.64 -18.89
C ASP A 9 0.90 -14.24 -18.35
N VAL A 10 1.85 -15.18 -18.29
CA VAL A 10 3.23 -14.90 -17.82
C VAL A 10 3.88 -13.74 -18.59
N SER A 11 3.57 -13.60 -19.88
CA SER A 11 4.04 -12.51 -20.76
C SER A 11 3.37 -11.16 -20.53
N GLN A 12 2.38 -11.09 -19.64
CA GLN A 12 1.62 -9.88 -19.32
C GLN A 12 1.80 -9.44 -17.87
N LYS A 13 2.63 -10.14 -17.08
CA LYS A 13 2.90 -9.81 -15.66
C LYS A 13 3.35 -8.36 -15.45
N TYR A 14 3.98 -7.73 -16.45
CA TYR A 14 4.38 -6.31 -16.38
C TYR A 14 3.20 -5.34 -16.23
N LEU A 15 1.97 -5.77 -16.57
CA LEU A 15 0.78 -4.95 -16.37
C LEU A 15 0.46 -4.77 -14.89
N VAL A 16 0.82 -5.73 -14.03
CA VAL A 16 0.54 -5.67 -12.59
C VAL A 16 1.14 -4.40 -11.94
N PRO A 17 2.45 -4.10 -12.06
CA PRO A 17 3.01 -2.90 -11.47
C PRO A 17 2.52 -1.62 -12.15
N LEU A 18 2.23 -1.65 -13.46
CA LEU A 18 1.65 -0.50 -14.16
C LEU A 18 0.25 -0.16 -13.63
N LEU A 19 -0.64 -1.14 -13.57
CA LEU A 19 -2.04 -0.95 -13.16
C LEU A 19 -2.18 -0.59 -11.67
N ASN A 20 -1.18 -0.92 -10.85
CA ASN A 20 -1.12 -0.54 -9.43
C ASN A 20 -0.30 0.74 -9.19
N SER A 21 0.22 1.38 -10.24
CA SER A 21 0.99 2.62 -10.10
C SER A 21 0.10 3.83 -9.82
N THR A 22 0.68 4.80 -9.12
CA THR A 22 0.07 6.09 -8.82
C THR A 22 -0.27 6.87 -10.10
N LEU A 23 0.54 6.73 -11.16
CA LEU A 23 0.25 7.32 -12.47
C LEU A 23 -1.06 6.79 -13.08
N VAL A 24 -1.26 5.48 -13.06
CA VAL A 24 -2.47 4.86 -13.63
C VAL A 24 -3.69 5.17 -12.77
N ASP A 25 -3.57 5.18 -11.44
CA ASP A 25 -4.67 5.64 -10.56
C ASP A 25 -5.05 7.09 -10.88
N PHE A 26 -4.06 8.00 -10.99
CA PHE A 26 -4.29 9.39 -11.38
C PHE A 26 -5.00 9.47 -12.74
N PHE A 27 -4.45 8.85 -13.77
CA PHE A 27 -5.05 8.87 -15.11
C PHE A 27 -6.48 8.33 -15.08
N TYR A 28 -6.71 7.20 -14.40
CA TYR A 28 -8.03 6.58 -14.34
C TYR A 28 -9.06 7.48 -13.65
N ARG A 29 -8.67 8.17 -12.58
CA ARG A 29 -9.52 9.17 -11.89
C ARG A 29 -9.92 10.32 -12.80
N THR A 30 -9.06 10.75 -13.73
CA THR A 30 -9.39 11.85 -14.65
C THR A 30 -10.44 11.50 -15.69
N ILE A 31 -10.58 10.22 -16.06
CA ILE A 31 -11.51 9.77 -17.12
C ILE A 31 -12.73 9.02 -16.59
N SER A 32 -12.66 8.44 -15.39
CA SER A 32 -13.73 7.60 -14.86
C SER A 32 -14.81 8.42 -14.16
N ALA A 33 -16.05 7.95 -14.23
CA ALA A 33 -17.14 8.53 -13.48
C ALA A 33 -17.01 8.15 -12.00
N LEU A 34 -17.02 9.16 -11.12
CA LEU A 34 -17.08 8.96 -9.66
C LEU A 34 -18.49 8.52 -9.25
N ILE A 35 -18.57 7.50 -8.41
CA ILE A 35 -19.80 7.12 -7.70
C ILE A 35 -19.83 7.87 -6.36
N ARG A 36 -21.03 8.03 -5.77
CA ARG A 36 -21.19 8.52 -4.39
C ARG A 36 -20.20 7.84 -3.44
N GLY A 37 -19.50 8.63 -2.63
CA GLY A 37 -18.48 8.14 -1.69
C GLY A 37 -17.08 8.01 -2.29
N ASP A 38 -16.81 8.68 -3.42
CA ASP A 38 -15.48 8.73 -4.08
C ASP A 38 -14.97 7.38 -4.61
N TYR A 39 -15.89 6.43 -4.83
CA TYR A 39 -15.55 5.14 -5.43
C TYR A 39 -15.39 5.27 -6.94
N LEU A 40 -14.28 4.73 -7.46
CA LEU A 40 -14.04 4.61 -8.89
C LEU A 40 -14.88 3.49 -9.49
N ARG A 41 -15.62 3.80 -10.56
CA ARG A 41 -16.32 2.78 -11.32
C ARG A 41 -15.44 2.26 -12.44
N PHE A 42 -14.97 1.02 -12.29
CA PHE A 42 -14.19 0.38 -13.34
C PHE A 42 -15.10 -0.09 -14.48
N PHE A 43 -15.20 0.66 -15.58
CA PHE A 43 -15.89 0.21 -16.79
C PHE A 43 -14.89 -0.07 -17.91
N ILE A 44 -15.14 -1.11 -18.71
CA ILE A 44 -14.28 -1.50 -19.85
C ILE A 44 -13.96 -0.29 -20.72
N GLN A 45 -14.95 0.55 -21.02
CA GLN A 45 -14.78 1.75 -21.86
C GLN A 45 -13.71 2.73 -21.36
N TYR A 46 -13.45 2.79 -20.05
CA TYR A 46 -12.38 3.60 -19.46
C TYR A 46 -11.08 2.80 -19.34
N VAL A 47 -11.15 1.52 -19.01
CA VAL A 47 -9.96 0.65 -18.85
C VAL A 47 -9.17 0.54 -20.16
N ILE A 48 -9.85 0.43 -21.31
CA ILE A 48 -9.19 0.37 -22.63
C ILE A 48 -8.48 1.67 -23.02
N GLN A 49 -8.74 2.77 -22.32
CA GLN A 49 -8.09 4.06 -22.56
C GLN A 49 -6.79 4.22 -21.76
N ILE A 50 -6.47 3.31 -20.83
CA ILE A 50 -5.22 3.36 -20.07
C ILE A 50 -4.06 3.26 -21.07
N PRO A 51 -3.16 4.26 -21.10
CA PRO A 51 -2.03 4.24 -22.01
C PRO A 51 -1.06 3.16 -21.53
N ILE A 52 -0.94 2.07 -22.29
CA ILE A 52 0.02 1.00 -22.04
C ILE A 52 1.02 0.98 -23.19
N ARG A 53 2.31 1.20 -22.88
CA ARG A 53 3.39 1.12 -23.87
C ARG A 53 3.50 -0.30 -24.43
N ARG A 54 3.68 -0.41 -25.75
CA ARG A 54 4.09 -1.66 -26.40
C ARG A 54 5.58 -1.86 -26.17
N ILE A 55 5.98 -3.11 -25.96
CA ILE A 55 7.34 -3.46 -25.57
C ILE A 55 7.94 -4.32 -26.67
N ASP A 56 8.94 -3.76 -27.35
CA ASP A 56 9.72 -4.45 -28.36
C ASP A 56 10.94 -5.10 -27.69
N PHE A 57 11.07 -6.42 -27.85
CA PHE A 57 12.17 -7.21 -27.30
C PHE A 57 13.38 -7.15 -28.22
N THR A 58 14.06 -6.01 -28.22
CA THR A 58 15.21 -5.74 -29.10
C THR A 58 16.54 -6.19 -28.53
N THR A 59 16.63 -6.40 -27.22
CA THR A 59 17.87 -6.82 -26.55
C THR A 59 18.01 -8.35 -26.62
N SER A 60 19.22 -8.85 -26.91
CA SER A 60 19.46 -10.29 -26.89
C SER A 60 19.19 -10.87 -25.49
N SER A 61 18.63 -12.08 -25.43
CA SER A 61 18.20 -12.71 -24.17
C SER A 61 19.31 -12.74 -23.09
N GLU A 62 20.55 -13.05 -23.50
CA GLU A 62 21.70 -13.09 -22.59
C GLU A 62 22.03 -11.71 -21.99
N VAL A 63 22.08 -10.68 -22.84
CA VAL A 63 22.37 -9.31 -22.42
C VAL A 63 21.22 -8.78 -21.55
N ARG A 64 19.98 -9.03 -21.96
CA ARG A 64 18.78 -8.62 -21.22
C ARG A 64 18.76 -9.24 -19.82
N SER A 65 19.04 -10.54 -19.70
CA SER A 65 19.10 -11.23 -18.40
C SER A 65 20.20 -10.67 -17.50
N LYS A 66 21.37 -10.35 -18.06
CA LYS A 66 22.48 -9.76 -17.29
C LYS A 66 22.11 -8.37 -16.77
N LEU A 67 21.57 -7.50 -17.63
CA LEU A 67 21.18 -6.14 -17.26
C LEU A 67 20.02 -6.16 -16.26
N ALA A 68 19.03 -7.04 -16.44
CA ALA A 68 17.93 -7.19 -15.50
C ALA A 68 18.44 -7.57 -14.10
N LYS A 69 19.40 -8.51 -14.02
CA LYS A 69 20.04 -8.89 -12.74
C LYS A 69 20.79 -7.74 -12.09
N GLU A 70 21.41 -6.87 -12.88
CA GLU A 70 22.08 -5.67 -12.37
C GLU A 70 21.07 -4.70 -11.73
N GLY A 71 19.98 -4.40 -12.42
CA GLY A 71 18.88 -3.59 -11.88
C GLY A 71 18.25 -4.21 -10.63
N ILE A 72 18.01 -5.53 -10.64
CA ILE A 72 17.51 -6.26 -9.47
C ILE A 72 18.49 -6.16 -8.29
N THR A 73 19.80 -6.29 -8.54
CA THR A 73 20.82 -6.17 -7.50
C THR A 73 20.79 -4.78 -6.86
N LEU A 74 20.69 -3.71 -7.67
CA LEU A 74 20.59 -2.34 -7.18
C LEU A 74 19.35 -2.12 -6.30
N TYR A 75 18.21 -2.71 -6.68
CA TYR A 75 17.00 -2.74 -5.87
C TYR A 75 17.22 -3.49 -4.54
N ASP A 76 17.77 -4.71 -4.58
CA ASP A 76 17.93 -5.58 -3.42
C ASP A 76 18.85 -4.97 -2.34
N ILE A 77 19.89 -4.25 -2.75
CA ILE A 77 20.79 -3.56 -1.83
C ILE A 77 20.27 -2.17 -1.40
N GLY A 78 19.09 -1.76 -1.84
CA GLY A 78 18.44 -0.50 -1.45
C GLY A 78 19.03 0.75 -2.11
N LYS A 79 19.79 0.62 -3.20
CA LYS A 79 20.37 1.77 -3.91
C LYS A 79 19.39 2.34 -4.94
N LYS A 80 18.35 3.00 -4.43
CA LYS A 80 17.27 3.60 -5.24
C LYS A 80 17.82 4.53 -6.34
N GLU A 81 18.69 5.46 -6.02
CA GLU A 81 19.15 6.45 -7.00
C GLU A 81 19.99 5.83 -8.13
N ASP A 82 20.85 4.86 -7.79
CA ASP A 82 21.62 4.12 -8.80
C ASP A 82 20.68 3.29 -9.69
N LEU A 83 19.60 2.72 -9.13
CA LEU A 83 18.57 2.00 -9.89
C LEU A 83 17.83 2.92 -10.87
N LEU A 84 17.46 4.12 -10.43
CA LEU A 84 16.76 5.09 -11.27
C LEU A 84 17.67 5.61 -12.39
N ALA A 85 18.93 5.89 -12.09
CA ALA A 85 19.94 6.22 -13.10
C ALA A 85 20.12 5.06 -14.09
N PHE A 86 20.18 3.80 -13.61
CA PHE A 86 20.23 2.62 -14.48
C PHE A 86 19.05 2.58 -15.45
N VAL A 87 17.82 2.83 -14.97
CA VAL A 87 16.61 2.87 -15.80
C VAL A 87 16.68 3.99 -16.84
N GLU A 88 17.11 5.19 -16.47
CA GLU A 88 17.27 6.31 -17.40
C GLU A 88 18.25 5.98 -18.54
N VAL A 89 19.38 5.34 -18.23
CA VAL A 89 20.33 4.92 -19.28
C VAL A 89 19.72 3.87 -20.21
N ARG A 90 18.85 2.97 -19.72
CA ARG A 90 18.13 2.00 -20.57
C ARG A 90 17.13 2.67 -21.51
N LEU A 91 16.40 3.68 -21.00
CA LEU A 91 15.44 4.47 -21.78
C LEU A 91 16.13 5.38 -22.81
N ALA A 92 17.33 5.90 -22.51
CA ALA A 92 18.08 6.73 -23.43
C ALA A 92 18.85 5.95 -24.52
N ASN A 93 18.91 4.61 -24.41
CA ASN A 93 19.64 3.77 -25.36
C ASN A 93 18.97 3.78 -26.75
N GLN A 94 19.75 3.51 -27.81
CA GLN A 94 19.25 3.42 -29.18
C GLN A 94 19.63 2.05 -29.78
N PRO A 95 18.68 1.11 -29.99
CA PRO A 95 17.25 1.20 -29.64
C PRO A 95 17.01 1.19 -28.12
N GLU A 96 15.87 1.72 -27.67
CA GLU A 96 15.50 1.73 -26.25
C GLU A 96 15.49 0.30 -25.68
N GLN A 97 16.01 0.13 -24.47
CA GLN A 97 16.05 -1.18 -23.80
C GLN A 97 14.87 -1.34 -22.83
N ILE A 98 13.65 -1.07 -23.30
CA ILE A 98 12.42 -1.18 -22.50
C ILE A 98 12.21 -2.62 -22.02
N ASP A 99 12.66 -3.60 -22.80
CA ASP A 99 12.58 -5.02 -22.45
C ASP A 99 13.38 -5.39 -21.18
N VAL A 100 14.45 -4.67 -20.85
CA VAL A 100 15.15 -4.82 -19.57
C VAL A 100 14.30 -4.26 -18.42
N ILE A 101 13.64 -3.12 -18.65
CA ILE A 101 12.75 -2.47 -17.65
C ILE A 101 11.50 -3.33 -17.42
N TYR A 102 11.00 -3.99 -18.46
CA TYR A 102 9.96 -5.00 -18.36
C TYR A 102 10.35 -6.11 -17.37
N ASP A 103 11.52 -6.72 -17.53
CA ASP A 103 11.98 -7.81 -16.67
C ASP A 103 12.14 -7.33 -15.21
N LEU A 104 12.65 -6.10 -15.01
CA LEU A 104 12.73 -5.47 -13.69
C LEU A 104 11.35 -5.25 -13.06
N LEU A 105 10.40 -4.69 -13.79
CA LEU A 105 9.04 -4.45 -13.30
C LEU A 105 8.32 -5.76 -12.96
N VAL A 106 8.48 -6.80 -13.78
CA VAL A 106 7.96 -8.15 -13.49
C VAL A 106 8.53 -8.68 -12.18
N TYR A 107 9.83 -8.55 -11.97
CA TYR A 107 10.47 -8.97 -10.71
C TYR A 107 9.90 -8.19 -9.51
N LEU A 108 9.76 -6.87 -9.60
CA LEU A 108 9.20 -6.05 -8.52
C LEU A 108 7.73 -6.42 -8.22
N ALA A 109 6.96 -6.79 -9.25
CA ALA A 109 5.60 -7.28 -9.08
C ALA A 109 5.56 -8.59 -8.29
N GLU A 110 6.48 -9.52 -8.58
CA GLU A 110 6.61 -10.78 -7.86
C GLU A 110 7.01 -10.53 -6.39
N GLN A 111 7.94 -9.61 -6.14
CA GLN A 111 8.28 -9.19 -4.78
C GLN A 111 7.07 -8.63 -4.02
N MET A 112 6.25 -7.78 -4.67
CA MET A 112 5.03 -7.25 -4.06
C MET A 112 4.02 -8.36 -3.72
N ILE A 113 3.86 -9.37 -4.59
CA ILE A 113 2.99 -10.52 -4.31
C ILE A 113 3.51 -11.29 -3.09
N ASP A 114 4.82 -11.56 -3.05
CA ASP A 114 5.44 -12.30 -1.95
C ASP A 114 5.33 -11.55 -0.61
N PHE A 115 5.56 -10.24 -0.60
CA PHE A 115 5.43 -9.43 0.62
C PHE A 115 3.99 -9.39 1.11
N ASN A 116 3.01 -9.22 0.21
CA ASN A 116 1.61 -9.24 0.60
C ASN A 116 1.19 -10.60 1.17
N LYS A 117 1.68 -11.70 0.60
CA LYS A 117 1.44 -13.05 1.12
C LYS A 117 2.05 -13.23 2.51
N GLN A 118 3.30 -12.80 2.70
CA GLN A 118 3.97 -12.84 4.01
C GLN A 118 3.25 -11.98 5.05
N ARG A 119 2.83 -10.77 4.66
CA ARG A 119 2.04 -9.87 5.52
C ARG A 119 0.74 -10.52 5.94
N GLN A 120 -0.01 -11.08 4.99
CA GLN A 120 -1.28 -11.75 5.25
C GLN A 120 -1.10 -12.89 6.25
N GLN A 121 -0.09 -13.74 6.05
CA GLN A 121 0.21 -14.84 6.97
C GLN A 121 0.55 -14.32 8.37
N ALA A 122 1.43 -13.32 8.47
CA ALA A 122 1.82 -12.77 9.77
C ALA A 122 0.65 -12.14 10.54
N VAL A 123 -0.28 -11.48 9.83
CA VAL A 123 -1.51 -10.94 10.42
C VAL A 123 -2.47 -12.06 10.83
N GLU A 124 -2.56 -13.14 10.08
CA GLU A 124 -3.37 -14.32 10.44
C GLU A 124 -2.83 -15.03 11.67
N ASP A 125 -1.52 -15.23 11.77
CA ASP A 125 -0.86 -15.80 12.94
C ASP A 125 -1.08 -14.93 14.18
N PHE A 126 -0.92 -13.61 14.04
CA PHE A 126 -1.23 -12.67 15.12
C PHE A 126 -2.69 -12.76 15.56
N ALA A 127 -3.63 -12.78 14.60
CA ALA A 127 -5.05 -12.89 14.89
C ALA A 127 -5.42 -14.24 15.55
N PHE A 128 -4.69 -15.31 15.22
CA PHE A 128 -4.84 -16.62 15.85
C PHE A 128 -4.45 -16.58 17.33
N ASP A 129 -3.33 -15.96 17.68
CA ASP A 129 -2.92 -15.81 19.08
C ASP A 129 -3.87 -14.92 19.88
N LEU A 130 -4.41 -13.86 19.27
CA LEU A 130 -5.44 -13.04 19.91
C LEU A 130 -6.73 -13.84 20.20
N LYS A 131 -7.11 -14.78 19.31
CA LYS A 131 -8.28 -15.66 19.51
C LYS A 131 -8.13 -16.61 20.69
N ALA A 132 -6.91 -16.97 21.07
CA ALA A 132 -6.68 -17.79 22.26
C ALA A 132 -6.94 -17.02 23.56
N GLU A 133 -6.85 -15.68 23.52
CA GLU A 133 -6.92 -14.80 24.69
C GLU A 133 -8.25 -14.05 24.81
N LEU A 134 -8.99 -13.90 23.71
CA LEU A 134 -10.19 -13.08 23.61
C LEU A 134 -11.39 -13.90 23.14
N SER A 135 -12.56 -13.60 23.70
CA SER A 135 -13.84 -14.09 23.17
C SER A 135 -14.16 -13.50 21.80
N ASP A 136 -15.03 -14.15 21.04
CA ASP A 136 -15.49 -13.66 19.72
C ASP A 136 -16.04 -12.22 19.78
N SER A 137 -16.78 -11.89 20.84
CA SER A 137 -17.31 -10.53 21.04
C SER A 137 -16.18 -9.51 21.27
N GLN A 138 -15.13 -9.87 22.02
CA GLN A 138 -13.97 -9.01 22.24
C GLN A 138 -13.16 -8.84 20.95
N LEU A 139 -12.95 -9.90 20.18
CA LEU A 139 -12.29 -9.84 18.87
C LEU A 139 -13.05 -8.95 17.90
N GLN A 140 -14.38 -9.06 17.84
CA GLN A 140 -15.21 -8.21 17.00
C GLN A 140 -15.06 -6.73 17.40
N LYS A 141 -14.99 -6.42 18.70
CA LYS A 141 -14.78 -5.04 19.19
C LYS A 141 -13.44 -4.46 18.77
N ILE A 142 -12.39 -5.26 18.67
CA ILE A 142 -11.05 -4.78 18.26
C ILE A 142 -10.81 -4.86 16.75
N SER A 143 -11.72 -5.43 15.96
CA SER A 143 -11.60 -5.44 14.48
C SER A 143 -11.39 -4.02 13.93
N ARG A 144 -12.22 -3.08 14.38
CA ARG A 144 -12.02 -1.64 14.27
C ARG A 144 -11.44 -1.10 15.58
N LEU A 145 -10.21 -0.63 15.52
CA LEU A 145 -9.46 -0.13 16.68
C LEU A 145 -9.82 1.32 17.01
N TRP A 146 -9.94 2.16 15.99
CA TRP A 146 -10.17 3.59 16.16
C TRP A 146 -11.02 4.17 15.03
N THR A 147 -11.82 5.17 15.36
CA THR A 147 -12.55 6.00 14.40
C THR A 147 -12.28 7.46 14.77
N PRO A 148 -11.83 8.29 13.82
CA PRO A 148 -11.57 9.70 14.05
C PRO A 148 -12.77 10.41 14.67
N LEU A 149 -12.52 11.24 15.67
CA LEU A 149 -13.56 12.00 16.33
C LEU A 149 -13.87 13.26 15.50
N GLY A 150 -15.16 13.48 15.21
CA GLY A 150 -15.61 14.71 14.57
C GLY A 150 -15.37 15.96 15.44
N ALA A 151 -15.56 17.14 14.85
CA ALA A 151 -15.41 18.40 15.58
C ALA A 151 -16.38 18.43 16.78
N PRO A 152 -15.90 18.74 18.00
CA PRO A 152 -16.75 18.81 19.18
C PRO A 152 -17.78 19.94 19.00
N LYS A 153 -18.97 19.74 19.55
CA LYS A 153 -19.97 20.81 19.65
C LYS A 153 -19.45 21.86 20.62
N GLU A 154 -19.77 23.13 20.36
CA GLU A 154 -19.36 24.24 21.21
C GLU A 154 -19.81 24.00 22.67
N GLY A 155 -18.84 23.99 23.59
CA GLY A 155 -19.08 23.75 25.03
C GLY A 155 -19.02 22.28 25.48
N ASP A 156 -18.81 21.31 24.59
CA ASP A 156 -18.64 19.89 24.94
C ASP A 156 -17.19 19.59 25.39
N LYS A 157 -16.91 19.93 26.66
CA LYS A 157 -15.60 19.73 27.29
C LYS A 157 -15.14 18.27 27.29
N GLU A 158 -16.06 17.31 27.31
CA GLU A 158 -15.73 15.89 27.31
C GLU A 158 -15.26 15.44 25.92
N ALA A 159 -15.96 15.86 24.86
CA ALA A 159 -15.53 15.59 23.49
C ALA A 159 -14.17 16.25 23.17
N GLU A 160 -13.95 17.48 23.62
CA GLU A 160 -12.67 18.18 23.50
C GLU A 160 -11.54 17.43 24.22
N ARG A 161 -11.78 16.97 25.45
CA ARG A 161 -10.79 16.20 26.23
C ARG A 161 -10.44 14.90 25.52
N ARG A 162 -11.44 14.12 25.10
CA ARG A 162 -11.21 12.83 24.40
C ARG A 162 -10.45 13.00 23.09
N ARG A 163 -10.73 14.07 22.33
CA ARG A 163 -10.00 14.39 21.11
C ARG A 163 -8.55 14.74 21.40
N THR A 164 -8.32 15.56 22.43
CA THR A 164 -6.97 15.93 22.86
C THR A 164 -6.16 14.71 23.32
N GLU A 165 -6.76 13.84 24.13
CA GLU A 165 -6.12 12.59 24.58
C GLU A 165 -5.77 11.68 23.39
N ALA A 166 -6.68 11.51 22.43
CA ALA A 166 -6.44 10.70 21.24
C ALA A 166 -5.28 11.28 20.40
N GLN A 167 -5.22 12.59 20.21
CA GLN A 167 -4.13 13.25 19.50
C GLN A 167 -2.79 13.12 20.24
N GLN A 168 -2.79 13.15 21.57
CA GLN A 168 -1.58 12.95 22.38
C GLN A 168 -1.02 11.54 22.25
N VAL A 169 -1.86 10.52 22.24
CA VAL A 169 -1.43 9.11 22.21
C VAL A 169 -1.18 8.62 20.77
N LEU A 170 -2.12 8.85 19.87
CA LEU A 170 -2.08 8.34 18.49
C LEU A 170 -1.32 9.27 17.53
N GLY A 171 -1.09 10.53 17.89
CA GLY A 171 -0.45 11.51 17.01
C GLY A 171 -1.25 11.70 15.72
N SER A 172 -0.58 11.60 14.57
CA SER A 172 -1.23 11.69 13.25
C SER A 172 -2.25 10.58 13.00
N LEU A 173 -2.10 9.40 13.63
CA LEU A 173 -3.04 8.29 13.49
C LEU A 173 -4.42 8.58 14.11
N ALA A 174 -4.54 9.62 14.94
CA ALA A 174 -5.82 10.03 15.50
C ALA A 174 -6.82 10.50 14.42
N GLU A 175 -6.31 10.97 13.29
CA GLU A 175 -7.10 11.52 12.18
C GLU A 175 -7.46 10.45 11.13
N GLU A 176 -7.00 9.19 11.29
CA GLU A 176 -7.28 8.06 10.40
C GLU A 176 -8.16 7.01 11.08
N GLN A 177 -8.99 6.29 10.31
CA GLN A 177 -9.58 5.04 10.81
C GLN A 177 -8.48 3.99 10.93
N LEU A 178 -8.45 3.28 12.06
CA LEU A 178 -7.48 2.21 12.32
C LEU A 178 -8.22 0.88 12.46
N ASP A 179 -7.84 -0.09 11.64
CA ASP A 179 -8.36 -1.45 11.66
C ASP A 179 -7.25 -2.44 12.04
N LEU A 180 -7.58 -3.47 12.82
CA LEU A 180 -6.60 -4.38 13.41
C LEU A 180 -5.75 -5.11 12.37
N ARG A 181 -6.34 -5.50 11.23
CA ARG A 181 -5.62 -6.25 10.19
C ARG A 181 -4.80 -5.35 9.27
N ASP A 182 -5.22 -4.10 9.12
CA ASP A 182 -4.66 -3.19 8.13
C ASP A 182 -3.60 -2.27 8.74
N ASP A 183 -3.78 -1.88 10.00
CA ASP A 183 -2.99 -0.80 10.60
C ASP A 183 -2.11 -1.24 11.77
N ILE A 184 -2.11 -2.52 12.17
CA ILE A 184 -1.30 -3.00 13.30
C ILE A 184 0.21 -2.73 13.13
N GLY A 185 0.73 -2.79 11.90
CA GLY A 185 2.13 -2.48 11.60
C GLY A 185 2.51 -1.01 11.86
N LYS A 186 1.54 -0.09 11.90
CA LYS A 186 1.77 1.34 12.17
C LYS A 186 1.86 1.67 13.65
N LEU A 187 1.30 0.82 14.51
CA LEU A 187 1.16 1.12 15.92
C LEU A 187 2.50 0.94 16.65
N ASN A 188 2.62 1.63 17.79
CA ASN A 188 3.58 1.25 18.82
C ASN A 188 2.85 0.57 20.00
N GLU A 189 3.61 0.04 20.95
CA GLU A 189 3.05 -0.70 22.08
C GLU A 189 2.15 0.17 22.99
N GLU A 190 2.51 1.44 23.20
CA GLU A 190 1.72 2.36 24.03
C GLU A 190 0.35 2.62 23.40
N GLN A 191 0.34 2.91 22.09
CA GLN A 191 -0.86 3.09 21.29
C GLN A 191 -1.72 1.83 21.30
N TRP A 192 -1.11 0.66 21.10
CA TRP A 192 -1.80 -0.62 21.17
C TRP A 192 -2.46 -0.84 22.53
N GLN A 193 -1.73 -0.62 23.63
CA GLN A 193 -2.26 -0.75 24.97
C GLN A 193 -3.42 0.22 25.23
N TRP A 194 -3.30 1.47 24.78
CA TRP A 194 -4.34 2.48 24.93
C TRP A 194 -5.62 2.09 24.16
N LEU A 195 -5.47 1.66 22.90
CA LEU A 195 -6.58 1.19 22.06
C LEU A 195 -7.29 -0.02 22.69
N LEU A 196 -6.54 -1.01 23.18
CA LEU A 196 -7.11 -2.17 23.86
C LEU A 196 -7.95 -1.77 25.08
N ARG A 197 -7.45 -0.88 25.92
CA ARG A 197 -8.17 -0.40 27.12
C ARG A 197 -9.43 0.37 26.76
N GLY A 198 -9.43 1.11 25.65
CA GLY A 198 -10.60 1.82 25.15
C GLY A 198 -11.66 0.93 24.51
N ARG A 199 -11.26 -0.21 23.91
CA ARG A 199 -12.15 -1.11 23.15
C ARG A 199 -12.63 -2.33 23.93
N LEU A 200 -11.83 -2.82 24.86
CA LEU A 200 -12.11 -4.04 25.61
C LEU A 200 -12.61 -3.72 27.02
N SER A 201 -13.65 -4.43 27.41
CA SER A 201 -14.21 -4.44 28.77
C SER A 201 -14.29 -5.89 29.27
N GLY A 202 -14.23 -6.07 30.59
CA GLY A 202 -14.33 -7.40 31.23
C GLY A 202 -12.96 -8.08 31.42
N GLY A 203 -12.98 -9.38 31.67
CA GLY A 203 -11.76 -10.17 31.92
C GLY A 203 -10.98 -10.42 30.62
N TYR A 204 -9.79 -9.83 30.51
CA TYR A 204 -8.78 -10.19 29.51
C TYR A 204 -7.39 -10.01 30.12
N LYS A 205 -6.41 -10.78 29.65
CA LYS A 205 -5.03 -10.69 30.13
C LYS A 205 -4.23 -9.75 29.24
N LEU A 206 -4.18 -8.47 29.61
CA LEU A 206 -3.42 -7.46 28.86
C LEU A 206 -1.96 -7.90 28.60
N SER A 207 -1.32 -8.57 29.56
CA SER A 207 0.05 -9.09 29.40
C SER A 207 0.19 -10.06 28.22
N ASN A 208 -0.83 -10.87 27.94
CA ASN A 208 -0.78 -11.84 26.85
C ASN A 208 -0.97 -11.15 25.50
N LEU A 209 -1.86 -10.16 25.43
CA LEU A 209 -2.07 -9.35 24.22
C LEU A 209 -0.84 -8.50 23.87
N ILE A 210 -0.13 -7.97 24.88
CA ILE A 210 1.14 -7.26 24.68
C ILE A 210 2.24 -8.21 24.21
N LYS A 211 2.30 -9.44 24.76
CA LYS A 211 3.25 -10.46 24.28
C LYS A 211 3.01 -10.82 22.82
N ALA A 212 1.77 -11.11 22.43
CA ALA A 212 1.42 -11.37 21.04
C ALA A 212 1.83 -10.19 20.15
N TYR A 213 1.50 -8.96 20.55
CA TYR A 213 1.90 -7.76 19.82
C TYR A 213 3.42 -7.68 19.61
N ARG A 214 4.22 -7.83 20.66
CA ARG A 214 5.68 -7.80 20.58
C ARG A 214 6.27 -8.89 19.69
N THR A 215 5.61 -10.04 19.62
CA THR A 215 6.04 -11.17 18.77
C THR A 215 5.86 -10.85 17.28
N TYR A 216 4.70 -10.32 16.89
CA TYR A 216 4.33 -10.23 15.47
C TYR A 216 4.50 -8.83 14.86
N GLN A 217 4.25 -7.77 15.62
CA GLN A 217 4.19 -6.42 15.07
C GLN A 217 5.49 -5.96 14.40
N PRO A 218 6.72 -6.23 14.94
CA PRO A 218 7.95 -5.81 14.28
C PRO A 218 8.12 -6.40 12.87
N SER A 219 7.74 -7.67 12.68
CA SER A 219 7.80 -8.34 11.38
C SER A 219 6.78 -7.76 10.41
N ILE A 220 5.54 -7.54 10.86
CA ILE A 220 4.49 -6.90 10.05
C ILE A 220 4.93 -5.50 9.62
N ALA A 221 5.44 -4.67 10.54
CA ALA A 221 5.91 -3.33 10.26
C ALA A 221 7.09 -3.32 9.26
N ALA A 222 8.01 -4.27 9.38
CA ALA A 222 9.11 -4.41 8.42
C ALA A 222 8.60 -4.78 7.02
N ILE A 223 7.61 -5.66 6.91
CA ILE A 223 7.00 -6.03 5.63
C ILE A 223 6.21 -4.84 5.04
N ASP A 224 5.46 -4.11 5.86
CA ASP A 224 4.73 -2.89 5.44
C ASP A 224 5.68 -1.84 4.86
N ASN A 225 6.86 -1.66 5.49
CA ASN A 225 7.89 -0.77 4.98
C ASN A 225 8.43 -1.23 3.61
N ARG A 226 8.68 -2.54 3.45
CA ARG A 226 9.13 -3.10 2.16
C ARG A 226 8.08 -2.88 1.07
N ILE A 227 6.80 -3.19 1.33
CA ILE A 227 5.69 -2.94 0.41
C ILE A 227 5.65 -1.46 0.00
N THR A 228 5.74 -0.55 0.97
CA THR A 228 5.70 0.90 0.71
C THR A 228 6.89 1.36 -0.11
N THR A 229 8.10 0.87 0.20
CA THR A 229 9.33 1.23 -0.51
C THR A 229 9.31 0.71 -1.94
N THR A 230 8.93 -0.55 -2.15
CA THR A 230 8.82 -1.16 -3.48
C THR A 230 7.76 -0.47 -4.33
N ALA A 231 6.60 -0.11 -3.74
CA ALA A 231 5.58 0.66 -4.45
C ALA A 231 6.12 2.01 -4.95
N LYS A 232 6.88 2.74 -4.11
CA LYS A 232 7.53 4.00 -4.53
C LYS A 232 8.56 3.79 -5.63
N VAL A 233 9.34 2.71 -5.57
CA VAL A 233 10.30 2.36 -6.63
C VAL A 233 9.56 2.09 -7.95
N ILE A 234 8.47 1.32 -7.91
CA ILE A 234 7.63 1.07 -9.08
C ILE A 234 7.12 2.39 -9.66
N ASP A 235 6.54 3.27 -8.85
CA ASP A 235 6.01 4.56 -9.30
C ASP A 235 7.08 5.40 -10.00
N GLU A 236 8.28 5.49 -9.43
CA GLU A 236 9.40 6.26 -9.99
C GLU A 236 9.93 5.69 -11.32
N ILE A 237 9.92 4.36 -11.47
CA ILE A 237 10.25 3.69 -12.73
C ILE A 237 9.16 3.97 -13.77
N VAL A 238 7.88 3.92 -13.35
CA VAL A 238 6.74 4.19 -14.24
C VAL A 238 6.73 5.64 -14.69
N TYR A 239 6.95 6.62 -13.81
CA TYR A 239 7.07 8.03 -14.19
C TYR A 239 8.13 8.24 -15.28
N ARG A 240 9.30 7.61 -15.15
CA ARG A 240 10.37 7.65 -16.16
C ARG A 240 9.98 6.95 -17.45
N LEU A 241 9.32 5.79 -17.35
CA LEU A 241 8.83 5.06 -18.51
C LEU A 241 7.85 5.89 -19.34
N TYR A 242 7.04 6.75 -18.71
CA TYR A 242 6.12 7.66 -19.40
C TYR A 242 6.68 9.07 -19.64
N GLY A 243 7.91 9.34 -19.21
CA GLY A 243 8.61 10.61 -19.45
C GLY A 243 8.03 11.80 -18.69
N LEU A 244 7.49 11.57 -17.49
CA LEU A 244 6.92 12.65 -16.67
C LEU A 244 8.01 13.59 -16.15
N THR A 245 7.70 14.88 -16.17
CA THR A 245 8.48 15.95 -15.56
C THR A 245 8.31 16.01 -14.05
N PRO A 246 9.23 16.64 -13.30
CA PRO A 246 9.07 16.84 -11.85
C PRO A 246 7.75 17.54 -11.48
N GLU A 247 7.31 18.50 -12.29
CA GLU A 247 6.05 19.23 -12.08
C GLU A 247 4.83 18.31 -12.25
N GLU A 248 4.85 17.43 -13.26
CA GLU A 248 3.80 16.45 -13.49
C GLU A 248 3.76 15.38 -12.39
N ILE A 249 4.93 14.91 -11.93
CA ILE A 249 5.03 13.97 -10.80
C ILE A 249 4.40 14.59 -9.55
N ALA A 250 4.74 15.84 -9.23
CA ALA A 250 4.18 16.54 -8.07
C ALA A 250 2.65 16.65 -8.15
N LEU A 251 2.11 16.89 -9.36
CA LEU A 251 0.67 16.95 -9.59
C LEU A 251 0.00 15.58 -9.36
N VAL A 252 0.60 14.51 -9.86
CA VAL A 252 0.13 13.13 -9.66
C VAL A 252 0.13 12.76 -8.16
N ASP A 253 1.21 13.02 -7.45
CA ASP A 253 1.37 12.67 -6.03
C ASP A 253 0.42 13.46 -5.12
N MET A 254 0.18 14.75 -5.43
CA MET A 254 -0.75 15.58 -4.67
C MET A 254 -2.20 15.07 -4.80
N HIS A 255 -2.60 14.65 -5.99
CA HIS A 255 -3.97 14.19 -6.26
C HIS A 255 -4.26 12.83 -5.60
N THR A 256 -3.29 11.92 -5.61
CA THR A 256 -3.42 10.58 -5.04
C THR A 256 -3.29 10.54 -3.51
N SER A 257 -2.55 11.48 -2.92
CA SER A 257 -2.48 11.66 -1.46
C SER A 257 -3.82 12.12 -0.88
N SER A 258 -4.55 12.96 -1.61
CA SER A 258 -5.87 13.45 -1.19
C SER A 258 -6.94 12.35 -1.19
N SER A 259 -6.90 11.43 -2.15
CA SER A 259 -7.89 10.36 -2.28
C SER A 259 -7.67 9.16 -1.35
N ARG A 260 -6.42 8.79 -1.03
CA ARG A 260 -6.12 7.68 -0.08
C ARG A 260 -6.60 7.95 1.36
N SER A 261 -6.82 9.22 1.71
CA SER A 261 -7.40 9.60 3.00
C SER A 261 -8.89 9.22 3.15
N ALA A 262 -9.59 9.00 2.04
CA ALA A 262 -10.97 8.54 2.03
C ALA A 262 -11.02 7.01 2.04
N ARG A 263 -10.76 6.37 3.19
CA ARG A 263 -11.09 4.93 3.30
C ARG A 263 -12.62 4.78 3.32
N PRO A 264 -13.18 3.93 2.46
CA PRO A 264 -14.59 3.62 2.54
C PRO A 264 -14.90 2.91 3.87
N GLU A 265 -15.99 3.31 4.53
CA GLU A 265 -16.58 2.50 5.59
C GLU A 265 -16.87 1.11 5.01
N HIS A 266 -16.13 0.09 5.45
CA HIS A 266 -16.49 -1.29 5.14
C HIS A 266 -17.92 -1.51 5.64
N LEU A 267 -18.86 -1.71 4.69
CA LEU A 267 -20.19 -2.19 4.98
C LEU A 267 -20.06 -3.52 5.72
N ALA A 268 -20.69 -3.55 6.89
CA ALA A 268 -20.74 -4.67 7.83
C ALA A 268 -21.21 -5.99 7.19
#